data_AF-A0AA92UKZ6-F1
#
_entry.id   AF-A0AA92UKZ6-F1
#
_cell.length_a   1.000
_cell.length_b   1.000
_cell.length_c   1.000
_cell.angle_alpha   90.00
_cell.angle_beta   90.00
_cell.angle_gamma   90.00
#
_symmetry.space_group_name_H-M   'P 1'
#
loop_
_entity.id
_entity.type
_entity.pdbx_description
1 polymer ?
#
loop_
_entity_poly.entity_id
_entity_poly.type
_entity_poly.pdbx_seq_one_letter_code
_entity_poly.pdbx_strand_id
1 'polypeptide(L)'
;MIKNYFFVILAAVTMLLVSCGNSQTTPQEIDGVEFTGNGLLGNFPYMMARYDSERANLERNLNGAGVLEKRNFAKENEFDIEKIAEELDGKEVPFEISTGGKTEEIKGFKFKVVKSVGGYLPCMKIRIEGPAGYDAGWSEKGIEACVPVDKDGNILNFHESLGRFWLHLGSIVGAYSYPLKYDKNYKEMLQRNNILDRFVKIVAMDEETFEKTQAKMREAEEKALNEEAKDNDLSKVEFSEKGCEPIVLGKKVNQFPSKCKGFYTHYRWNIDKLSHTKNFTFFNGTDTVVHVESDLSSAEIYKIFVCSPKINVKFDNGKTLRAGMKLVEVAQTFGDDFKASWTPEEIGPFIHFGLYGGYPADEETLKREALERIEELYGCFEYLDLSPKDVLPNAVLESVILCLHE
;
A
#
# COMPACT_ATOMS: atom_id res chain seq x y z
N MET A 1 44.66 31.66 33.38
CA MET A 1 45.28 30.81 32.34
C MET A 1 44.58 29.46 32.12
N ILE A 2 43.27 29.31 32.38
CA ILE A 2 42.54 28.03 32.18
C ILE A 2 41.38 28.15 31.16
N LYS A 3 40.92 29.37 30.84
CA LYS A 3 39.79 29.58 29.90
C LYS A 3 40.14 29.47 28.41
N ASN A 4 41.41 29.59 28.02
CA ASN A 4 41.80 29.54 26.60
C ASN A 4 42.16 28.13 26.10
N TYR A 5 42.51 27.19 26.99
CA TYR A 5 42.79 25.81 26.57
C TYR A 5 41.52 25.00 26.30
N PHE A 6 40.41 25.33 26.99
CA PHE A 6 39.13 24.64 26.78
C PHE A 6 38.53 24.92 25.40
N PHE A 7 38.67 26.14 24.89
CA PHE A 7 38.19 26.52 23.56
C PHE A 7 39.03 25.90 22.43
N VAL A 8 40.34 25.76 22.62
CA VAL A 8 41.22 25.15 21.62
C VAL A 8 41.01 23.63 21.56
N ILE A 9 40.75 22.97 22.69
CA ILE A 9 40.43 21.53 22.72
C ILE A 9 39.03 21.26 22.18
N LEU A 10 38.03 22.10 22.46
CA LEU A 10 36.68 21.94 21.91
C LEU A 10 36.65 22.19 20.39
N ALA A 11 37.43 23.15 19.89
CA ALA A 11 37.64 23.39 18.45
C ALA A 11 38.40 22.23 17.77
N ALA A 12 39.40 21.65 18.45
CA ALA A 12 40.12 20.48 17.94
C ALA A 12 39.25 19.21 17.93
N VAL A 13 38.39 19.00 18.93
CA VAL A 13 37.45 17.87 18.99
C VAL A 13 36.33 18.04 17.95
N THR A 14 35.86 19.26 17.69
CA THR A 14 34.89 19.51 16.59
C THR A 14 35.51 19.39 15.21
N MET A 15 36.79 19.76 15.01
CA MET A 15 37.48 19.50 13.74
C MET A 15 37.85 18.01 13.55
N LEU A 16 38.15 17.27 14.62
CA LEU A 16 38.41 15.82 14.57
C LEU A 16 37.14 15.01 14.27
N LEU A 17 35.95 15.52 14.64
CA LEU A 17 34.67 14.91 14.25
C LEU A 17 34.27 15.18 12.79
N VAL A 18 34.95 16.11 12.11
CA VAL A 18 34.72 16.42 10.68
C VAL A 18 35.71 15.67 9.76
N SER A 19 36.78 15.05 10.31
CA SER A 19 37.80 14.37 9.51
C SER A 19 37.84 12.84 9.64
N CYS A 20 36.83 12.21 10.22
CA CYS A 20 36.62 10.77 10.10
C CYS A 20 35.53 10.52 9.05
N GLY A 21 35.95 10.04 7.89
CA GLY A 21 35.10 9.87 6.70
C GLY A 21 33.87 9.00 6.95
N ASN A 22 32.72 9.61 6.72
CA ASN A 22 31.63 9.12 5.89
C ASN A 22 30.60 10.24 5.88
N SER A 23 30.16 10.65 4.70
CA SER A 23 29.16 11.70 4.50
C SER A 23 27.83 11.30 5.18
N GLN A 24 27.67 11.64 6.46
CA GLN A 24 26.35 11.71 7.08
C GLN A 24 25.65 12.95 6.55
N THR A 25 24.90 12.78 5.48
CA THR A 25 23.86 13.72 5.10
C THR A 25 22.71 13.54 6.07
N THR A 26 22.27 14.66 6.65
CA THR A 26 21.01 14.73 7.40
C THR A 26 19.88 14.14 6.56
N PRO A 27 18.92 13.38 7.13
CA PRO A 27 17.79 12.86 6.37
C PRO A 27 17.07 13.96 5.57
N GLN A 28 16.66 13.62 4.35
CA GLN A 28 16.01 14.55 3.42
C GLN A 28 14.67 13.98 2.97
N GLU A 29 13.65 14.83 2.84
CA GLU A 29 12.29 14.41 2.50
C GLU A 29 11.88 14.91 1.12
N ILE A 30 11.24 14.05 0.33
CA ILE A 30 10.59 14.40 -0.94
C ILE A 30 9.16 13.84 -0.88
N ASP A 31 8.17 14.73 -0.94
CA ASP A 31 6.74 14.38 -1.01
C ASP A 31 6.30 13.35 0.06
N GLY A 32 6.77 13.51 1.32
CA GLY A 32 6.45 12.63 2.43
C GLY A 32 7.30 11.37 2.54
N VAL A 33 8.34 11.22 1.70
CA VAL A 33 9.26 10.07 1.72
C VAL A 33 10.65 10.52 2.17
N GLU A 34 11.13 9.95 3.28
CA GLU A 34 12.44 10.26 3.86
C GLU A 34 13.56 9.41 3.23
N PHE A 35 14.68 10.05 2.93
CA PHE A 35 15.92 9.47 2.43
C PHE A 35 17.03 9.74 3.43
N THR A 36 17.74 8.69 3.83
CA THR A 36 18.73 8.75 4.90
C THR A 36 20.16 8.81 4.37
N GLY A 37 20.41 8.35 3.14
CA GLY A 37 21.75 8.24 2.57
C GLY A 37 22.64 7.18 3.24
N ASN A 38 22.10 6.37 4.14
CA ASN A 38 22.86 5.39 4.93
C ASN A 38 23.02 4.02 4.24
N GLY A 39 22.33 3.78 3.13
CA GLY A 39 22.47 2.56 2.34
C GLY A 39 23.79 2.47 1.58
N LEU A 40 24.00 1.33 0.91
CA LEU A 40 25.21 1.07 0.13
C LEU A 40 25.41 2.06 -1.02
N LEU A 41 24.33 2.63 -1.53
CA LEU A 41 24.33 3.59 -2.63
C LEU A 41 24.51 5.05 -2.15
N GLY A 42 24.66 5.27 -0.85
CA GLY A 42 24.80 6.61 -0.28
C GLY A 42 23.62 7.51 -0.64
N ASN A 43 23.91 8.76 -0.99
CA ASN A 43 22.90 9.76 -1.36
C ASN A 43 22.35 9.64 -2.79
N PHE A 44 22.87 8.72 -3.58
CA PHE A 44 22.48 8.63 -4.98
C PHE A 44 20.96 8.40 -5.19
N PRO A 45 20.27 7.54 -4.42
CA PRO A 45 18.82 7.36 -4.56
C PRO A 45 18.03 8.64 -4.26
N TYR A 46 18.45 9.44 -3.28
CA TYR A 46 17.87 10.76 -3.03
C TYR A 46 18.08 11.72 -4.21
N MET A 47 19.30 11.78 -4.76
CA MET A 47 19.60 12.66 -5.90
C MET A 47 18.70 12.33 -7.10
N MET A 48 18.50 11.05 -7.37
CA MET A 48 17.58 10.59 -8.41
C MET A 48 16.13 10.97 -8.09
N ALA A 49 15.66 10.69 -6.87
CA ALA A 49 14.30 11.04 -6.45
C ALA A 49 14.01 12.54 -6.57
N ARG A 50 14.99 13.38 -6.24
CA ARG A 50 14.90 14.84 -6.39
C ARG A 50 14.76 15.23 -7.86
N TYR A 51 15.66 14.73 -8.71
CA TYR A 51 15.62 14.98 -10.15
C TYR A 51 14.27 14.56 -10.75
N ASP A 52 13.78 13.38 -10.38
CA ASP A 52 12.53 12.81 -10.83
C ASP A 52 11.33 13.68 -10.38
N SER A 53 11.32 14.16 -9.12
CA SER A 53 10.27 15.06 -8.61
C SER A 53 10.27 16.43 -9.31
N GLU A 54 11.43 17.06 -9.47
CA GLU A 54 11.55 18.35 -10.16
C GLU A 54 11.13 18.23 -11.63
N ARG A 55 11.47 17.11 -12.29
CA ARG A 55 11.01 16.83 -13.66
C ARG A 55 9.49 16.63 -13.73
N ALA A 56 8.91 15.88 -12.80
CA ALA A 56 7.46 15.70 -12.72
C ALA A 56 6.73 17.04 -12.52
N ASN A 57 7.32 17.98 -11.76
CA ASN A 57 6.80 19.34 -11.61
C ASN A 57 6.86 20.13 -12.93
N LEU A 58 7.98 20.06 -13.64
CA LEU A 58 8.13 20.71 -14.95
C LEU A 58 7.10 20.21 -15.97
N GLU A 59 6.94 18.89 -16.09
CA GLU A 59 6.00 18.29 -17.05
C GLU A 59 4.54 18.64 -16.72
N ARG A 60 4.17 18.74 -15.43
CA ARG A 60 2.86 19.21 -14.99
C ARG A 60 2.60 20.68 -15.35
N ASN A 61 3.56 21.56 -15.06
CA ASN A 61 3.39 23.00 -15.26
C ASN A 61 3.28 23.41 -16.73
N LEU A 62 3.89 22.62 -17.64
CA LEU A 62 3.92 22.93 -19.06
C LEU A 62 2.86 22.18 -19.88
N ASN A 63 1.98 21.38 -19.27
CA ASN A 63 1.08 20.44 -19.98
C ASN A 63 1.85 19.55 -20.98
N GLY A 64 3.09 19.16 -20.61
CA GLY A 64 4.07 18.53 -21.48
C GLY A 64 5.20 19.48 -21.88
N ALA A 65 6.43 19.19 -21.43
CA ALA A 65 7.59 20.00 -21.76
C ALA A 65 8.13 19.72 -23.18
N GLY A 66 8.44 20.79 -23.92
CA GLY A 66 9.14 20.75 -25.20
C GLY A 66 10.61 20.35 -25.08
N VAL A 67 11.28 20.16 -26.23
CA VAL A 67 12.68 19.66 -26.27
C VAL A 67 13.67 20.66 -25.65
N LEU A 68 13.41 21.97 -25.79
CA LEU A 68 14.31 23.01 -25.29
C LEU A 68 14.23 23.12 -23.76
N GLU A 69 13.02 23.12 -23.21
CA GLU A 69 12.75 23.17 -21.77
C GLU A 69 13.35 21.95 -21.07
N LYS A 70 13.20 20.79 -21.68
CA LYS A 70 13.82 19.53 -21.24
C LYS A 70 15.35 19.61 -21.19
N ARG A 71 15.98 20.19 -22.21
CA ARG A 71 17.44 20.39 -22.24
C ARG A 71 17.92 21.39 -21.19
N ASN A 72 17.18 22.47 -20.97
CA ASN A 72 17.55 23.46 -19.95
C ASN A 72 17.43 22.86 -18.54
N PHE A 73 16.33 22.15 -18.27
CA PHE A 73 16.14 21.41 -17.02
C PHE A 73 17.29 20.44 -16.74
N ALA A 74 17.70 19.66 -17.75
CA ALA A 74 18.81 18.72 -17.59
C ALA A 74 20.12 19.40 -17.21
N LYS A 75 20.40 20.59 -17.76
CA LYS A 75 21.61 21.36 -17.45
C LYS A 75 21.54 21.98 -16.05
N GLU A 76 20.38 22.47 -15.64
CA GLU A 76 20.17 23.11 -14.35
C GLU A 76 20.19 22.12 -13.18
N ASN A 77 19.77 20.88 -13.43
CA ASN A 77 19.65 19.81 -12.44
C ASN A 77 20.61 18.64 -12.73
N GLU A 78 21.67 18.90 -13.50
CA GLU A 78 22.70 17.90 -13.80
C GLU A 78 23.44 17.54 -12.53
N PHE A 79 23.68 16.25 -12.34
CA PHE A 79 24.60 15.74 -11.34
C PHE A 79 25.54 14.74 -12.00
N ASP A 80 26.75 14.65 -11.44
CA ASP A 80 27.85 13.89 -12.01
C ASP A 80 27.67 12.39 -11.77
N ILE A 81 26.82 11.77 -12.59
CA ILE A 81 26.54 10.34 -12.54
C ILE A 81 27.77 9.50 -12.91
N GLU A 82 28.71 10.04 -13.68
CA GLU A 82 29.94 9.35 -14.05
C GLU A 82 30.86 9.24 -12.84
N LYS A 83 31.05 10.33 -12.08
CA LYS A 83 31.77 10.28 -10.80
C LYS A 83 31.12 9.32 -9.79
N ILE A 84 29.79 9.33 -9.67
CA ILE A 84 29.09 8.41 -8.77
C ILE A 84 29.27 6.96 -9.22
N ALA A 85 29.25 6.72 -10.54
CA ALA A 85 29.56 5.40 -11.09
C ALA A 85 30.97 4.94 -10.74
N GLU A 86 31.98 5.82 -10.86
CA GLU A 86 33.35 5.51 -10.46
C GLU A 86 33.48 5.20 -8.96
N GLU A 87 32.76 5.93 -8.10
CA GLU A 87 32.75 5.70 -6.64
C GLU A 87 32.09 4.36 -6.26
N LEU A 88 31.13 3.88 -7.06
CA LEU A 88 30.43 2.62 -6.82
C LEU A 88 31.14 1.43 -7.44
N ASP A 89 31.84 1.58 -8.57
CA ASP A 89 32.52 0.46 -9.24
C ASP A 89 33.58 -0.16 -8.32
N GLY A 90 33.47 -1.46 -8.08
CA GLY A 90 34.37 -2.20 -7.20
C GLY A 90 34.11 -2.04 -5.70
N LYS A 91 33.14 -1.21 -5.28
CA LYS A 91 32.74 -1.08 -3.87
C LYS A 91 32.15 -2.41 -3.36
N GLU A 92 32.56 -2.80 -2.16
CA GLU A 92 32.12 -4.05 -1.55
C GLU A 92 30.63 -4.02 -1.20
N VAL A 93 29.97 -5.14 -1.48
CA VAL A 93 28.56 -5.38 -1.15
C VAL A 93 28.55 -6.45 -0.07
N PRO A 94 28.13 -6.14 1.17
CA PRO A 94 28.00 -7.14 2.21
C PRO A 94 27.03 -8.24 1.77
N PHE A 95 27.44 -9.50 1.97
CA PHE A 95 26.70 -10.67 1.56
C PHE A 95 26.72 -11.71 2.68
N GLU A 96 25.56 -12.28 2.98
CA GLU A 96 25.41 -13.32 3.99
C GLU A 96 24.68 -14.54 3.42
N ILE A 97 25.03 -15.73 3.91
CA ILE A 97 24.27 -16.96 3.71
C ILE A 97 23.67 -17.35 5.06
N SER A 98 22.36 -17.46 5.12
CA SER A 98 21.59 -17.86 6.31
C SER A 98 20.83 -19.15 6.04
N THR A 99 21.40 -20.28 6.46
CA THR A 99 20.81 -21.62 6.28
C THR A 99 20.94 -22.46 7.56
N GLY A 100 19.95 -23.31 7.83
CA GLY A 100 19.93 -24.21 9.00
C GLY A 100 20.08 -23.48 10.34
N GLY A 101 19.60 -22.23 10.43
CA GLY A 101 19.72 -21.38 11.61
C GLY A 101 21.12 -20.81 11.88
N LYS A 102 22.04 -20.91 10.91
CA LYS A 102 23.38 -20.30 10.96
C LYS A 102 23.50 -19.22 9.88
N THR A 103 24.15 -18.13 10.23
CA THR A 103 24.48 -17.03 9.31
C THR A 103 25.99 -16.93 9.15
N GLU A 104 26.46 -16.90 7.91
CA GLU A 104 27.86 -16.74 7.54
C GLU A 104 28.01 -15.55 6.59
N GLU A 105 29.00 -14.70 6.86
CA GLU A 105 29.37 -13.57 5.99
C GLU A 105 30.33 -14.04 4.89
N ILE A 106 29.98 -13.76 3.62
CA ILE A 106 30.80 -14.09 2.46
C ILE A 106 31.41 -12.82 1.88
N LYS A 107 32.74 -12.76 1.84
CA LYS A 107 33.48 -11.59 1.37
C LYS A 107 33.72 -11.60 -0.13
N GLY A 108 33.95 -10.43 -0.69
CA GLY A 108 34.40 -10.28 -2.08
C GLY A 108 33.29 -10.04 -3.10
N PHE A 109 32.04 -9.92 -2.67
CA PHE A 109 30.97 -9.39 -3.51
C PHE A 109 31.17 -7.90 -3.73
N LYS A 110 31.03 -7.43 -4.97
CA LYS A 110 31.28 -6.04 -5.35
C LYS A 110 30.25 -5.54 -6.35
N PHE A 111 29.99 -4.24 -6.32
CA PHE A 111 29.32 -3.59 -7.43
C PHE A 111 30.23 -3.56 -8.65
N LYS A 112 29.64 -3.81 -9.82
CA LYS A 112 30.25 -3.63 -11.13
C LYS A 112 29.38 -2.70 -11.95
N VAL A 113 29.88 -1.51 -12.26
CA VAL A 113 29.17 -0.61 -13.16
C VAL A 113 29.35 -1.10 -14.59
N VAL A 114 28.23 -1.34 -15.27
CA VAL A 114 28.18 -1.84 -16.64
C VAL A 114 27.91 -0.71 -17.64
N LYS A 115 27.13 0.28 -17.23
CA LYS A 115 26.82 1.46 -18.05
C LYS A 115 26.46 2.64 -17.15
N SER A 116 26.96 3.81 -17.48
CA SER A 116 26.51 5.10 -16.94
C SER A 116 26.27 6.07 -18.10
N VAL A 117 25.27 6.93 -17.98
CA VAL A 117 24.92 7.96 -18.97
C VAL A 117 24.45 9.20 -18.22
N GLY A 118 25.12 10.34 -18.45
CA GLY A 118 24.71 11.66 -17.95
C GLY A 118 23.70 12.39 -18.85
N GLY A 119 23.29 13.59 -18.45
CA GLY A 119 22.42 14.48 -19.23
C GLY A 119 20.92 14.37 -18.94
N TYR A 120 20.08 14.43 -19.99
CA TYR A 120 18.61 14.56 -19.84
C TYR A 120 17.88 13.32 -19.28
N LEU A 121 18.49 12.14 -19.39
CA LEU A 121 17.97 10.91 -18.79
C LEU A 121 19.14 10.23 -18.07
N PRO A 122 19.54 10.77 -16.90
CA PRO A 122 20.67 10.22 -16.19
C PRO A 122 20.31 8.81 -15.73
N CYS A 123 21.13 7.84 -16.12
CA CYS A 123 20.91 6.45 -15.78
C CYS A 123 22.23 5.69 -15.54
N MET A 124 22.17 4.70 -14.66
CA MET A 124 23.28 3.81 -14.38
C MET A 124 22.77 2.37 -14.27
N LYS A 125 23.54 1.44 -14.82
CA LYS A 125 23.29 0.00 -14.74
C LYS A 125 24.45 -0.64 -13.98
N ILE A 126 24.13 -1.20 -12.82
CA ILE A 126 25.08 -1.86 -11.92
C ILE A 126 24.72 -3.33 -11.84
N ARG A 127 25.72 -4.19 -11.79
CA ARG A 127 25.59 -5.61 -11.45
C ARG A 127 26.33 -5.89 -10.15
N ILE A 128 25.87 -6.87 -9.38
CA ILE A 128 26.62 -7.38 -8.23
C ILE A 128 27.38 -8.62 -8.68
N GLU A 129 28.71 -8.56 -8.60
CA GLU A 129 29.63 -9.65 -8.97
C GLU A 129 30.13 -10.35 -7.71
N GLY A 130 29.99 -11.68 -7.71
CA GLY A 130 30.49 -12.54 -6.64
C GLY A 130 31.95 -12.95 -6.85
N PRO A 131 32.63 -13.39 -5.80
CA PRO A 131 33.95 -14.01 -5.89
C PRO A 131 33.88 -15.34 -6.66
N ALA A 132 35.03 -15.85 -7.10
CA ALA A 132 35.10 -17.13 -7.80
C ALA A 132 34.45 -18.27 -6.99
N GLY A 133 33.60 -19.07 -7.64
CA GLY A 133 32.83 -20.15 -7.01
C GLY A 133 31.46 -19.71 -6.50
N TYR A 134 31.16 -18.41 -6.45
CA TYR A 134 29.86 -17.88 -6.10
C TYR A 134 29.24 -17.20 -7.31
N ASP A 135 28.28 -17.86 -7.95
CA ASP A 135 27.38 -17.16 -8.87
C ASP A 135 26.32 -16.46 -8.02
N ALA A 136 26.28 -15.13 -8.10
CA ALA A 136 25.24 -14.32 -7.50
C ALA A 136 23.92 -14.58 -8.24
N GLY A 137 23.32 -15.75 -8.02
CA GLY A 137 22.11 -16.23 -8.69
C GLY A 137 21.85 -17.72 -8.47
N TRP A 138 20.78 -18.02 -7.73
CA TRP A 138 19.91 -19.21 -7.83
C TRP A 138 20.59 -20.47 -8.41
N SER A 139 21.49 -21.11 -7.67
CA SER A 139 21.93 -22.47 -8.06
C SER A 139 22.62 -23.30 -6.97
N GLU A 140 22.80 -22.80 -5.75
CA GLU A 140 23.22 -23.68 -4.64
C GLU A 140 22.02 -24.43 -4.07
N LYS A 141 22.14 -25.76 -3.96
CA LYS A 141 21.12 -26.63 -3.37
C LYS A 141 20.83 -26.17 -1.93
N GLY A 142 19.59 -25.79 -1.64
CA GLY A 142 19.14 -25.40 -0.31
C GLY A 142 18.99 -23.90 -0.07
N ILE A 143 19.22 -23.06 -1.08
CA ILE A 143 18.90 -21.62 -1.03
C ILE A 143 17.58 -21.39 -1.75
N GLU A 144 16.58 -20.88 -1.03
CA GLU A 144 15.25 -20.53 -1.56
C GLU A 144 15.25 -19.11 -2.14
N ALA A 145 15.87 -18.17 -1.43
CA ALA A 145 15.81 -16.76 -1.79
C ALA A 145 17.17 -16.10 -1.62
N CYS A 146 17.50 -15.14 -2.48
CA CYS A 146 18.66 -14.27 -2.30
C CYS A 146 18.21 -12.83 -2.49
N VAL A 147 18.06 -12.12 -1.37
CA VAL A 147 17.29 -10.89 -1.29
C VAL A 147 18.11 -9.76 -0.68
N PRO A 148 17.94 -8.52 -1.17
CA PRO A 148 18.46 -7.35 -0.50
C PRO A 148 17.66 -7.07 0.76
N VAL A 149 18.34 -6.59 1.80
CA VAL A 149 17.72 -6.24 3.08
C VAL A 149 18.18 -4.86 3.56
N ASP A 150 17.40 -4.27 4.46
CA ASP A 150 17.75 -3.05 5.16
C ASP A 150 18.53 -3.31 6.47
N LYS A 151 18.90 -2.22 7.16
CA LYS A 151 19.66 -2.25 8.43
C LYS A 151 18.94 -3.01 9.55
N ASP A 152 17.62 -3.11 9.49
CA ASP A 152 16.80 -3.78 10.50
C ASP A 152 16.55 -5.25 10.12
N GLY A 153 17.12 -5.70 8.99
CA GLY A 153 16.98 -7.06 8.47
C GLY A 153 15.69 -7.29 7.69
N ASN A 154 14.95 -6.25 7.34
CA ASN A 154 13.73 -6.39 6.55
C ASN A 154 14.09 -6.61 5.07
N ILE A 155 13.37 -7.54 4.45
CA ILE A 155 13.49 -7.84 3.03
C ILE A 155 12.99 -6.65 2.20
N LEU A 156 13.80 -6.22 1.25
CA LEU A 156 13.50 -5.15 0.33
C LEU A 156 12.98 -5.74 -1.00
N ASN A 157 11.70 -5.53 -1.28
CA ASN A 157 11.09 -6.02 -2.52
C ASN A 157 11.45 -5.13 -3.71
N PHE A 158 12.42 -5.55 -4.51
CA PHE A 158 12.66 -4.96 -5.83
C PHE A 158 11.64 -5.52 -6.82
N HIS A 159 10.73 -4.68 -7.32
CA HIS A 159 9.75 -5.09 -8.33
C HIS A 159 10.50 -5.49 -9.62
N GLU A 160 10.28 -6.74 -10.06
CA GLU A 160 10.67 -7.34 -11.34
C GLU A 160 12.18 -7.51 -11.63
N SER A 161 12.59 -8.79 -11.71
CA SER A 161 13.79 -9.32 -12.40
C SER A 161 15.18 -9.14 -11.77
N LEU A 162 15.36 -9.55 -10.51
CA LEU A 162 16.70 -9.91 -10.00
C LEU A 162 17.10 -11.35 -10.40
N GLY A 163 16.91 -11.69 -11.67
CA GLY A 163 17.74 -12.73 -12.27
C GLY A 163 19.15 -12.17 -12.43
N ARG A 164 20.04 -12.44 -11.45
CA ARG A 164 21.48 -12.08 -11.42
C ARG A 164 21.85 -10.65 -10.98
N PHE A 165 21.16 -10.11 -9.96
CA PHE A 165 21.50 -8.85 -9.25
C PHE A 165 21.84 -7.64 -10.14
N TRP A 166 20.93 -7.29 -11.03
CA TRP A 166 21.01 -6.06 -11.80
C TRP A 166 20.26 -4.93 -11.09
N LEU A 167 20.96 -3.84 -10.79
CA LEU A 167 20.37 -2.60 -10.32
C LEU A 167 20.34 -1.61 -11.47
N HIS A 168 19.12 -1.30 -11.89
CA HIS A 168 18.85 -0.20 -12.82
C HIS A 168 18.53 1.04 -12.01
N LEU A 169 19.33 2.07 -12.17
CA LEU A 169 19.29 3.29 -11.41
C LEU A 169 19.00 4.47 -12.34
N GLY A 170 18.07 5.33 -11.94
CA GLY A 170 17.65 6.51 -12.70
C GLY A 170 16.65 6.25 -13.83
N SER A 171 16.48 7.27 -14.69
CA SER A 171 15.49 7.26 -15.77
C SER A 171 15.99 6.39 -16.95
N ILE A 172 15.43 5.17 -17.09
CA ILE A 172 15.93 4.15 -18.02
C ILE A 172 15.75 4.55 -19.50
N VAL A 173 16.79 4.34 -20.31
CA VAL A 173 16.73 4.38 -21.79
C VAL A 173 16.25 3.04 -22.33
N GLY A 174 15.02 2.97 -22.85
CA GLY A 174 14.55 1.86 -23.68
C GLY A 174 14.33 2.29 -25.12
N ALA A 175 14.63 1.42 -26.09
CA ALA A 175 14.32 1.66 -27.51
C ALA A 175 12.79 1.78 -27.78
N TYR A 176 11.96 1.39 -26.80
CA TYR A 176 10.50 1.46 -26.81
C TYR A 176 9.92 2.14 -25.55
N SER A 177 10.71 2.91 -24.79
CA SER A 177 10.14 3.68 -23.68
C SER A 177 9.37 4.87 -24.24
N TYR A 178 8.09 4.62 -24.50
CA TYR A 178 7.02 5.56 -24.83
C TYR A 178 7.14 6.89 -24.04
N PRO A 179 6.47 7.97 -24.51
CA PRO A 179 6.17 9.13 -23.68
C PRO A 179 5.23 8.71 -22.53
N LEU A 180 5.77 8.00 -21.55
CA LEU A 180 5.14 7.85 -20.25
C LEU A 180 5.00 9.27 -19.71
N LYS A 181 3.76 9.69 -19.48
CA LYS A 181 3.47 10.90 -18.72
C LYS A 181 4.13 10.72 -17.35
N TYR A 182 5.28 11.36 -17.15
CA TYR A 182 6.20 11.05 -16.07
C TYR A 182 5.58 11.35 -14.69
N ASP A 183 4.74 12.39 -14.64
CA ASP A 183 3.92 12.76 -13.49
C ASP A 183 3.07 11.59 -12.95
N LYS A 184 2.57 10.72 -13.82
CA LYS A 184 1.72 9.59 -13.42
C LYS A 184 2.48 8.48 -12.70
N ASN A 185 3.77 8.30 -13.01
CA ASN A 185 4.57 7.18 -12.51
C ASN A 185 5.66 7.60 -11.51
N TYR A 186 5.86 8.91 -11.29
CA TYR A 186 6.93 9.39 -10.42
C TYR A 186 6.81 8.85 -8.98
N LYS A 187 5.59 8.66 -8.44
CA LYS A 187 5.41 8.11 -7.09
C LYS A 187 5.97 6.68 -6.97
N GLU A 188 5.83 5.86 -8.00
CA GLU A 188 6.42 4.52 -8.04
C GLU A 188 7.94 4.60 -8.10
N MET A 189 8.49 5.54 -8.88
CA MET A 189 9.93 5.79 -8.95
C MET A 189 10.49 6.30 -7.62
N LEU A 190 9.77 7.19 -6.93
CA LEU A 190 10.10 7.70 -5.61
C LEU A 190 10.21 6.57 -4.59
N GLN A 191 9.22 5.66 -4.56
CA GLN A 191 9.23 4.49 -3.68
C GLN A 191 10.38 3.52 -4.03
N ARG A 192 10.64 3.31 -5.32
CA ARG A 192 11.78 2.50 -5.76
C ARG A 192 13.12 3.09 -5.28
N ASN A 193 13.29 4.40 -5.39
CA ASN A 193 14.50 5.08 -4.90
C ASN A 193 14.59 4.98 -3.37
N ASN A 194 13.47 5.05 -2.62
CA ASN A 194 13.49 4.84 -1.17
C ASN A 194 13.93 3.42 -0.78
N ILE A 195 13.47 2.41 -1.51
CA ILE A 195 13.93 1.02 -1.32
C ILE A 195 15.46 0.92 -1.52
N LEU A 196 15.99 1.59 -2.54
CA LEU A 196 17.42 1.64 -2.83
C LEU A 196 18.24 2.40 -1.76
N ASP A 197 17.68 3.45 -1.16
CA ASP A 197 18.30 4.20 -0.05
C ASP A 197 18.50 3.32 1.19
N ARG A 198 17.60 2.36 1.40
CA ARG A 198 17.60 1.46 2.56
C ARG A 198 18.45 0.21 2.38
N PHE A 199 18.91 -0.09 1.16
CA PHE A 199 19.65 -1.31 0.86
C PHE A 199 21.04 -1.31 1.51
N VAL A 200 21.29 -2.24 2.44
CA VAL A 200 22.58 -2.33 3.17
C VAL A 200 23.37 -3.61 2.89
N LYS A 201 22.70 -4.71 2.54
CA LYS A 201 23.35 -6.01 2.27
C LYS A 201 22.43 -6.95 1.50
N ILE A 202 23.00 -8.01 0.95
CA ILE A 202 22.27 -9.14 0.38
C ILE A 202 22.33 -10.33 1.34
N VAL A 203 21.22 -11.04 1.47
CA VAL A 203 21.16 -12.28 2.24
C VAL A 203 20.58 -13.39 1.38
N ALA A 204 21.33 -14.47 1.24
CA ALA A 204 20.85 -15.74 0.73
C ALA A 204 20.25 -16.55 1.89
N MET A 205 19.04 -17.06 1.74
CA MET A 205 18.28 -17.75 2.77
C MET A 205 17.77 -19.09 2.26
N ASP A 206 17.75 -20.10 3.13
CA ASP A 206 16.91 -21.29 2.89
C ASP A 206 15.42 -20.96 3.07
N GLU A 207 14.56 -21.90 2.68
CA GLU A 207 13.10 -21.75 2.73
C GLU A 207 12.61 -21.41 4.15
N GLU A 208 13.03 -22.18 5.15
CA GLU A 208 12.63 -21.98 6.54
C GLU A 208 13.02 -20.60 7.08
N THR A 209 14.23 -20.12 6.77
CA THR A 209 14.71 -18.80 7.21
C THR A 209 13.98 -17.69 6.48
N PHE A 210 13.72 -17.86 5.19
CA PHE A 210 12.98 -16.89 4.39
C PHE A 210 11.55 -16.72 4.89
N GLU A 211 10.83 -17.83 5.13
CA GLU A 211 9.47 -17.82 5.66
C GLU A 211 9.40 -17.15 7.05
N LYS A 212 10.32 -17.49 7.96
CA LYS A 212 10.39 -16.86 9.29
C LYS A 212 10.66 -15.36 9.20
N THR A 213 11.50 -14.94 8.27
CA THR A 213 11.81 -13.51 8.08
C THR A 213 10.58 -12.76 7.56
N GLN A 214 9.88 -13.30 6.56
CA GLN A 214 8.64 -12.71 6.08
C GLN A 214 7.55 -12.67 7.16
N ALA A 215 7.42 -13.73 7.97
CA ALA A 215 6.45 -13.77 9.06
C ALA A 215 6.72 -12.66 10.08
N LYS A 216 7.98 -12.49 10.51
CA LYS A 216 8.36 -11.39 11.42
C LYS A 216 8.07 -10.01 10.85
N MET A 217 8.30 -9.81 9.54
CA MET A 217 7.97 -8.54 8.88
C MET A 217 6.46 -8.29 8.86
N ARG A 218 5.66 -9.30 8.52
CA ARG A 218 4.19 -9.21 8.59
C ARG A 218 3.71 -8.89 10.00
N GLU A 219 4.22 -9.58 11.02
CA GLU A 219 3.90 -9.31 12.42
C GLU A 219 4.26 -7.88 12.84
N ALA A 220 5.42 -7.36 12.40
CA ALA A 220 5.83 -6.00 12.69
C ALA A 220 4.93 -4.96 12.00
N GLU A 221 4.56 -5.19 10.75
CA GLU A 221 3.61 -4.35 10.00
C GLU A 221 2.23 -4.36 10.65
N GLU A 222 1.69 -5.53 10.97
CA GLU A 222 0.42 -5.70 11.67
C GLU A 222 0.43 -5.00 13.02
N LYS A 223 1.53 -5.11 13.78
CA LYS A 223 1.69 -4.41 15.05
C LYS A 223 1.70 -2.89 14.87
N ALA A 224 2.38 -2.36 13.86
CA ALA A 224 2.40 -0.93 13.57
C ALA A 224 1.01 -0.41 13.19
N LEU A 225 0.31 -1.13 12.31
CA LEU A 225 -1.06 -0.82 11.90
C LEU A 225 -2.02 -0.86 13.09
N ASN A 226 -1.91 -1.88 13.95
CA ASN A 226 -2.74 -2.02 15.14
C ASN A 226 -2.42 -0.96 16.22
N GLU A 227 -1.19 -0.45 16.29
CA GLU A 227 -0.86 0.68 17.16
C GLU A 227 -1.52 1.96 16.66
N GLU A 228 -1.44 2.26 15.35
CA GLU A 228 -2.12 3.41 14.75
C GLU A 228 -3.66 3.32 14.91
N ALA A 229 -4.20 2.11 14.85
CA ALA A 229 -5.63 1.86 15.02
C ALA A 229 -6.16 2.21 16.43
N LYS A 230 -5.30 2.23 17.46
CA LYS A 230 -5.71 2.58 18.83
C LYS A 230 -6.14 4.04 18.97
N ASP A 231 -5.65 4.91 18.08
CA ASP A 231 -6.04 6.32 18.05
C ASP A 231 -7.44 6.51 17.43
N ASN A 232 -8.00 5.47 16.81
CA ASN A 232 -9.32 5.51 16.17
C ASN A 232 -10.41 5.00 17.12
N ASP A 233 -11.35 5.89 17.46
CA ASP A 233 -12.56 5.55 18.20
C ASP A 233 -13.72 5.30 17.25
N LEU A 234 -13.84 4.06 16.77
CA LEU A 234 -14.87 3.66 15.81
C LEU A 234 -16.30 3.85 16.34
N SER A 235 -16.49 3.92 17.66
CA SER A 235 -17.81 4.15 18.25
C SER A 235 -18.37 5.56 17.99
N LYS A 236 -17.49 6.50 17.60
CA LYS A 236 -17.85 7.86 17.19
C LYS A 236 -18.07 8.01 15.69
N VAL A 237 -17.80 6.95 14.91
CA VAL A 237 -18.10 6.92 13.49
C VAL A 237 -19.56 6.56 13.34
N GLU A 238 -20.37 7.53 12.90
CA GLU A 238 -21.78 7.34 12.60
C GLU A 238 -21.98 7.39 11.08
N PHE A 239 -22.38 6.26 10.52
CA PHE A 239 -22.87 6.17 9.15
C PHE A 239 -24.33 6.60 9.12
N SER A 240 -24.70 7.38 8.11
CA SER A 240 -26.10 7.53 7.71
C SER A 240 -26.49 6.41 6.72
N GLU A 241 -27.76 6.34 6.32
CA GLU A 241 -28.19 5.47 5.20
C GLU A 241 -27.44 5.75 3.88
N LYS A 242 -26.80 6.92 3.75
CA LYS A 242 -25.99 7.28 2.58
C LYS A 242 -24.50 7.04 2.75
N GLY A 243 -24.02 6.70 3.95
CA GLY A 243 -22.60 6.54 4.25
C GLY A 243 -22.04 7.54 5.27
N CYS A 244 -20.71 7.63 5.31
CA CYS A 244 -19.93 8.52 6.17
C CYS A 244 -18.68 8.99 5.39
N GLU A 245 -18.44 10.30 5.30
CA GLU A 245 -17.29 10.85 4.58
C GLU A 245 -15.96 10.20 5.04
N PRO A 246 -15.09 9.75 4.12
CA PRO A 246 -15.12 10.01 2.68
C PRO A 246 -15.96 9.03 1.83
N ILE A 247 -16.60 8.04 2.45
CA ILE A 247 -17.32 6.93 1.81
C ILE A 247 -18.83 7.21 1.81
N VAL A 248 -19.35 7.67 0.68
CA VAL A 248 -20.76 8.06 0.53
C VAL A 248 -21.32 7.50 -0.77
N LEU A 249 -22.52 6.91 -0.72
CA LEU A 249 -23.26 6.45 -1.88
C LEU A 249 -23.44 7.60 -2.91
N GLY A 250 -23.27 7.28 -4.19
CA GLY A 250 -23.41 8.23 -5.31
C GLY A 250 -22.19 9.11 -5.53
N LYS A 251 -21.19 9.04 -4.64
CA LYS A 251 -19.96 9.79 -4.80
C LYS A 251 -19.06 9.13 -5.84
N LYS A 252 -18.57 9.91 -6.79
CA LYS A 252 -17.58 9.46 -7.78
C LYS A 252 -16.18 9.53 -7.20
N VAL A 253 -15.51 8.38 -7.04
CA VAL A 253 -14.21 8.28 -6.38
C VAL A 253 -13.29 7.33 -7.12
N ASN A 254 -12.19 7.86 -7.68
CA ASN A 254 -11.15 7.04 -8.29
C ASN A 254 -10.13 6.52 -7.26
N GLN A 255 -9.91 7.29 -6.19
CA GLN A 255 -8.98 7.02 -5.09
C GLN A 255 -9.49 7.67 -3.80
N PHE A 256 -9.26 7.01 -2.66
CA PHE A 256 -9.58 7.54 -1.33
C PHE A 256 -8.32 8.13 -0.68
N PRO A 257 -8.48 8.96 0.37
CA PRO A 257 -7.36 9.28 1.26
C PRO A 257 -6.69 7.99 1.74
N SER A 258 -5.35 7.97 1.82
CA SER A 258 -4.62 6.78 2.26
C SER A 258 -4.99 6.35 3.68
N LYS A 259 -5.42 7.29 4.51
CA LYS A 259 -5.97 7.06 5.86
C LYS A 259 -6.99 8.12 6.25
N CYS A 260 -7.83 7.82 7.23
CA CYS A 260 -8.82 8.74 7.78
C CYS A 260 -8.83 8.65 9.31
N LYS A 261 -8.41 9.75 9.97
CA LYS A 261 -8.31 9.82 11.44
C LYS A 261 -9.68 9.56 12.07
N GLY A 262 -9.73 8.66 13.05
CA GLY A 262 -10.94 8.23 13.73
C GLY A 262 -11.67 7.08 13.05
N PHE A 263 -11.30 6.68 11.82
CA PHE A 263 -12.08 5.74 11.03
C PHE A 263 -11.26 4.57 10.44
N TYR A 264 -10.25 4.82 9.61
CA TYR A 264 -9.41 3.75 9.05
C TYR A 264 -7.94 4.16 8.92
N THR A 265 -7.07 3.16 9.03
CA THR A 265 -5.61 3.28 8.95
C THR A 265 -5.09 3.14 7.53
N HIS A 266 -5.74 2.30 6.72
CA HIS A 266 -5.37 2.06 5.32
C HIS A 266 -6.52 1.41 4.55
N TYR A 267 -6.37 1.29 3.22
CA TYR A 267 -7.28 0.52 2.39
C TYR A 267 -6.53 -0.22 1.28
N ARG A 268 -7.13 -1.31 0.79
CA ARG A 268 -6.70 -2.06 -0.39
C ARG A 268 -7.79 -2.00 -1.44
N TRP A 269 -7.43 -2.21 -2.70
CA TRP A 269 -8.41 -2.26 -3.78
C TRP A 269 -8.04 -3.28 -4.84
N ASN A 270 -9.04 -3.79 -5.54
CA ASN A 270 -8.90 -4.64 -6.71
C ASN A 270 -9.96 -4.27 -7.75
N ILE A 271 -9.84 -4.82 -8.96
CA ILE A 271 -10.83 -4.69 -10.02
C ILE A 271 -11.37 -6.08 -10.31
N ASP A 272 -12.68 -6.25 -10.20
CA ASP A 272 -13.38 -7.41 -10.73
C ASP A 272 -13.91 -7.07 -12.12
N LYS A 273 -13.32 -7.72 -13.13
CA LYS A 273 -13.67 -7.50 -14.53
C LYS A 273 -14.97 -8.19 -14.93
N LEU A 274 -15.42 -9.21 -14.19
CA LEU A 274 -16.64 -9.94 -14.50
C LEU A 274 -17.86 -9.13 -14.08
N SER A 275 -17.83 -8.56 -12.88
CA SER A 275 -18.86 -7.67 -12.36
C SER A 275 -18.73 -6.22 -12.86
N HIS A 276 -17.61 -5.88 -13.51
CA HIS A 276 -17.27 -4.50 -13.91
C HIS A 276 -17.20 -3.53 -12.71
N THR A 277 -16.65 -4.02 -11.60
CA THR A 277 -16.58 -3.28 -10.34
C THR A 277 -15.14 -3.04 -9.90
N LYS A 278 -14.94 -1.92 -9.19
CA LYS A 278 -13.73 -1.68 -8.41
C LYS A 278 -14.09 -1.80 -6.94
N ASN A 279 -13.47 -2.75 -6.25
CA ASN A 279 -13.75 -3.03 -4.86
C ASN A 279 -12.66 -2.43 -3.98
N PHE A 280 -13.07 -1.77 -2.90
CA PHE A 280 -12.20 -1.21 -1.89
C PHE A 280 -12.49 -1.87 -0.55
N THR A 281 -11.45 -2.24 0.18
CA THR A 281 -11.55 -2.75 1.54
C THR A 281 -10.76 -1.86 2.48
N PHE A 282 -11.44 -1.31 3.48
CA PHE A 282 -10.88 -0.37 4.45
C PHE A 282 -10.61 -1.08 5.77
N PHE A 283 -9.47 -0.77 6.38
CA PHE A 283 -8.97 -1.44 7.57
C PHE A 283 -8.63 -0.45 8.67
N ASN A 284 -9.03 -0.78 9.91
CA ASN A 284 -8.54 -0.12 11.12
C ASN A 284 -7.60 -1.08 11.84
N GLY A 285 -6.29 -0.93 11.64
CA GLY A 285 -5.34 -1.96 12.02
C GLY A 285 -5.47 -3.14 11.08
N THR A 286 -5.57 -4.35 11.61
CA THR A 286 -5.86 -5.56 10.82
C THR A 286 -7.35 -5.82 10.63
N ASP A 287 -8.22 -5.10 11.35
CA ASP A 287 -9.66 -5.31 11.31
C ASP A 287 -10.28 -4.63 10.08
N THR A 288 -11.00 -5.41 9.27
CA THR A 288 -11.85 -4.85 8.21
C THR A 288 -12.99 -4.04 8.82
N VAL A 289 -13.14 -2.79 8.40
CA VAL A 289 -14.21 -1.91 8.90
C VAL A 289 -15.32 -1.68 7.87
N VAL A 290 -14.96 -1.52 6.60
CA VAL A 290 -15.90 -1.24 5.51
C VAL A 290 -15.40 -1.86 4.20
N HIS A 291 -16.31 -2.44 3.42
CA HIS A 291 -16.10 -2.72 1.99
C HIS A 291 -16.93 -1.77 1.14
N VAL A 292 -16.42 -1.41 -0.04
CA VAL A 292 -17.10 -0.51 -0.98
C VAL A 292 -16.98 -1.06 -2.38
N GLU A 293 -18.08 -1.04 -3.12
CA GLU A 293 -18.11 -1.31 -4.54
C GLU A 293 -18.42 -0.02 -5.30
N SER A 294 -17.62 0.24 -6.33
CA SER A 294 -17.88 1.32 -7.28
C SER A 294 -17.90 0.80 -8.71
N ASP A 295 -18.75 1.37 -9.55
CA ASP A 295 -18.79 1.04 -10.97
C ASP A 295 -17.48 1.44 -11.65
N LEU A 296 -16.90 0.53 -12.44
CA LEU A 296 -15.59 0.74 -13.05
C LEU A 296 -15.60 1.84 -14.13
N SER A 297 -16.75 2.11 -14.77
CA SER A 297 -16.88 3.15 -15.80
C SER A 297 -17.09 4.54 -15.20
N SER A 298 -18.01 4.67 -14.25
CA SER A 298 -18.45 5.95 -13.68
C SER A 298 -17.66 6.36 -12.43
N ALA A 299 -16.96 5.41 -11.82
CA ALA A 299 -16.32 5.50 -10.51
C ALA A 299 -17.31 5.82 -9.36
N GLU A 300 -18.60 5.67 -9.59
CA GLU A 300 -19.64 5.95 -8.61
C GLU A 300 -19.77 4.82 -7.60
N ILE A 301 -19.74 5.15 -6.31
CA ILE A 301 -19.97 4.22 -5.22
C ILE A 301 -21.45 3.85 -5.20
N TYR A 302 -21.80 2.60 -5.49
CA TYR A 302 -23.17 2.13 -5.49
C TYR A 302 -23.47 1.16 -4.34
N LYS A 303 -22.45 0.61 -3.67
CA LYS A 303 -22.62 -0.31 -2.53
C LYS A 303 -21.58 -0.10 -1.45
N ILE A 304 -22.01 -0.12 -0.19
CA ILE A 304 -21.16 -0.01 1.00
C ILE A 304 -21.56 -1.12 1.98
N PHE A 305 -20.59 -1.86 2.48
CA PHE A 305 -20.77 -2.87 3.52
C PHE A 305 -20.09 -2.37 4.79
N VAL A 306 -20.86 -2.06 5.83
CA VAL A 306 -20.32 -1.66 7.14
C VAL A 306 -20.13 -2.91 7.99
N CYS A 307 -18.89 -3.37 8.10
CA CYS A 307 -18.53 -4.67 8.67
C CYS A 307 -18.15 -4.60 10.16
N SER A 308 -17.74 -3.42 10.65
CA SER A 308 -17.30 -3.29 12.04
C SER A 308 -18.48 -3.29 13.01
N PRO A 309 -18.49 -4.16 14.04
CA PRO A 309 -19.51 -4.13 15.09
C PRO A 309 -19.41 -2.91 16.01
N LYS A 310 -18.38 -2.06 15.82
CA LYS A 310 -18.16 -0.83 16.57
C LYS A 310 -18.76 0.40 15.87
N ILE A 311 -19.16 0.29 14.61
CA ILE A 311 -19.69 1.41 13.82
C ILE A 311 -21.21 1.30 13.78
N ASN A 312 -21.87 2.41 14.09
CA ASN A 312 -23.33 2.51 14.01
C ASN A 312 -23.75 3.05 12.64
N VAL A 313 -24.78 2.46 12.06
CA VAL A 313 -25.50 2.95 10.89
C VAL A 313 -26.87 3.44 11.33
N LYS A 314 -27.09 4.74 11.22
CA LYS A 314 -28.33 5.41 11.60
C LYS A 314 -29.23 5.61 10.40
N PHE A 315 -30.45 5.13 10.55
CA PHE A 315 -31.51 5.20 9.56
C PHE A 315 -32.35 6.47 9.74
N ASP A 316 -32.97 6.94 8.66
CA ASP A 316 -33.78 8.17 8.64
C ASP A 316 -35.02 8.05 9.54
N ASN A 317 -35.52 6.82 9.73
CA ASN A 317 -36.57 6.50 10.71
C ASN A 317 -36.09 6.55 12.18
N GLY A 318 -34.83 6.92 12.43
CA GLY A 318 -34.22 7.04 13.75
C GLY A 318 -33.68 5.74 14.35
N LYS A 319 -33.86 4.60 13.67
CA LYS A 319 -33.34 3.30 14.12
C LYS A 319 -31.85 3.20 13.80
N THR A 320 -31.15 2.26 14.44
CA THR A 320 -29.71 2.10 14.28
C THR A 320 -29.35 0.63 14.21
N LEU A 321 -28.45 0.28 13.27
CA LEU A 321 -27.88 -1.05 13.13
C LEU A 321 -26.37 -1.02 13.21
N ARG A 322 -25.79 -2.18 13.49
CA ARG A 322 -24.35 -2.45 13.38
C ARG A 322 -24.15 -3.93 13.09
N ALA A 323 -23.00 -4.26 12.51
CA ALA A 323 -22.60 -5.65 12.34
C ALA A 323 -22.59 -6.40 13.69
N GLY A 324 -22.88 -7.69 13.66
CA GLY A 324 -22.96 -8.56 14.83
C GLY A 324 -24.30 -8.55 15.57
N MET A 325 -25.29 -7.74 15.16
CA MET A 325 -26.65 -7.81 15.72
C MET A 325 -27.37 -9.07 15.25
N LYS A 326 -28.18 -9.69 16.12
CA LYS A 326 -29.04 -10.81 15.73
C LYS A 326 -30.18 -10.31 14.84
N LEU A 327 -30.41 -10.96 13.70
CA LEU A 327 -31.47 -10.56 12.77
C LEU A 327 -32.87 -10.60 13.39
N VAL A 328 -33.11 -11.48 14.38
CA VAL A 328 -34.38 -11.50 15.14
C VAL A 328 -34.59 -10.20 15.92
N GLU A 329 -33.54 -9.64 16.53
CA GLU A 329 -33.60 -8.37 17.27
C GLU A 329 -33.73 -7.18 16.31
N VAL A 330 -33.12 -7.29 15.12
CA VAL A 330 -33.30 -6.32 14.03
C VAL A 330 -34.76 -6.30 13.58
N ALA A 331 -35.36 -7.46 13.31
CA ALA A 331 -36.77 -7.57 12.93
C ALA A 331 -37.72 -6.97 13.99
N GLN A 332 -37.43 -7.17 15.27
CA GLN A 332 -38.20 -6.56 16.36
C GLN A 332 -38.05 -5.04 16.41
N THR A 333 -36.85 -4.53 16.13
CA THR A 333 -36.55 -3.10 16.14
C THR A 333 -37.18 -2.39 14.94
N PHE A 334 -37.13 -3.02 13.77
CA PHE A 334 -37.63 -2.45 12.52
C PHE A 334 -39.14 -2.62 12.35
N GLY A 335 -39.74 -3.68 12.89
CA GLY A 335 -41.20 -3.87 12.88
C GLY A 335 -41.75 -3.78 11.46
N ASP A 336 -42.67 -2.85 11.21
CA ASP A 336 -43.31 -2.63 9.91
C ASP A 336 -42.33 -2.22 8.78
N ASP A 337 -41.12 -1.78 9.13
CA ASP A 337 -40.05 -1.46 8.17
C ASP A 337 -39.19 -2.69 7.79
N PHE A 338 -39.44 -3.87 8.37
CA PHE A 338 -38.69 -5.10 8.10
C PHE A 338 -39.37 -5.87 6.95
N LYS A 339 -38.89 -5.63 5.73
CA LYS A 339 -39.48 -6.17 4.50
C LYS A 339 -38.46 -6.90 3.66
N ALA A 340 -38.91 -7.74 2.75
CA ALA A 340 -38.04 -8.36 1.76
C ALA A 340 -38.62 -8.29 0.34
N SER A 341 -37.75 -8.27 -0.66
CA SER A 341 -38.11 -8.38 -2.07
C SER A 341 -37.19 -9.37 -2.77
N TRP A 342 -37.55 -9.71 -4.00
CA TRP A 342 -36.62 -10.29 -4.95
C TRP A 342 -36.91 -9.74 -6.36
N THR A 343 -36.11 -8.78 -6.80
CA THR A 343 -36.18 -8.20 -8.14
C THR A 343 -35.23 -8.90 -9.12
N PRO A 344 -35.45 -8.79 -10.44
CA PRO A 344 -34.52 -9.32 -11.44
C PRO A 344 -33.12 -8.68 -11.39
N GLU A 345 -33.02 -7.47 -10.84
CA GLU A 345 -31.77 -6.73 -10.63
C GLU A 345 -31.00 -7.24 -9.40
N GLU A 346 -31.70 -7.86 -8.45
CA GLU A 346 -31.11 -8.48 -7.27
C GLU A 346 -30.58 -9.89 -7.59
N ILE A 347 -29.36 -10.18 -7.13
CA ILE A 347 -28.72 -11.51 -7.30
C ILE A 347 -29.49 -12.61 -6.54
N GLY A 348 -30.33 -12.22 -5.58
CA GLY A 348 -31.16 -13.09 -4.76
C GLY A 348 -32.12 -12.27 -3.88
N PRO A 349 -32.97 -12.93 -3.06
CA PRO A 349 -33.84 -12.24 -2.12
C PRO A 349 -33.06 -11.27 -1.21
N PHE A 350 -33.67 -10.15 -0.88
CA PHE A 350 -33.04 -9.09 -0.09
C PHE A 350 -33.98 -8.55 0.98
N ILE A 351 -33.49 -8.45 2.22
CA ILE A 351 -34.16 -7.80 3.35
C ILE A 351 -33.81 -6.32 3.32
N HIS A 352 -34.79 -5.45 3.51
CA HIS A 352 -34.65 -4.00 3.46
C HIS A 352 -34.75 -3.38 4.86
N PHE A 353 -33.91 -2.36 5.09
CA PHE A 353 -33.86 -1.53 6.28
C PHE A 353 -33.87 -0.06 5.83
N GLY A 354 -35.00 0.62 5.93
CA GLY A 354 -35.10 2.01 5.44
C GLY A 354 -35.04 2.08 3.91
N LEU A 355 -34.45 3.16 3.36
CA LEU A 355 -34.46 3.40 1.91
C LEU A 355 -33.26 2.77 1.18
N TYR A 356 -32.09 2.77 1.82
CA TYR A 356 -30.86 2.31 1.19
C TYR A 356 -30.25 1.09 1.89
N GLY A 357 -30.74 0.72 3.07
CA GLY A 357 -30.17 -0.37 3.84
C GLY A 357 -30.77 -1.71 3.47
N GLY A 358 -29.95 -2.77 3.58
CA GLY A 358 -30.48 -4.11 3.53
C GLY A 358 -29.46 -5.20 3.82
N TYR A 359 -29.88 -6.44 3.56
CA TYR A 359 -29.09 -7.65 3.79
C TYR A 359 -29.61 -8.81 2.94
N PRO A 360 -28.73 -9.72 2.44
CA PRO A 360 -29.19 -10.89 1.69
C PRO A 360 -30.15 -11.75 2.52
N ALA A 361 -31.21 -12.23 1.86
CA ALA A 361 -32.12 -13.23 2.38
C ALA A 361 -31.85 -14.58 1.71
N ASP A 362 -31.55 -15.58 2.52
CA ASP A 362 -31.16 -16.93 2.16
C ASP A 362 -31.51 -17.92 3.28
N GLU A 363 -31.11 -19.18 3.10
CA GLU A 363 -31.38 -20.26 4.06
C GLU A 363 -30.57 -20.14 5.37
N GLU A 364 -29.64 -19.19 5.47
CA GLU A 364 -28.89 -18.90 6.71
C GLU A 364 -29.53 -17.78 7.53
N THR A 365 -30.37 -16.97 6.88
CA THR A 365 -31.01 -15.78 7.46
C THR A 365 -32.49 -15.97 7.74
N LEU A 366 -33.24 -16.58 6.82
CA LEU A 366 -34.70 -16.76 6.91
C LEU A 366 -35.10 -18.23 6.93
N LYS A 367 -36.29 -18.50 7.48
CA LYS A 367 -36.91 -19.82 7.40
C LYS A 367 -37.40 -20.08 5.98
N ARG A 368 -37.44 -21.37 5.62
CA ARG A 368 -37.84 -21.82 4.28
C ARG A 368 -39.22 -21.30 3.86
N GLU A 369 -40.19 -21.29 4.77
CA GLU A 369 -41.55 -20.81 4.46
C GLU A 369 -41.60 -19.31 4.10
N ALA A 370 -40.68 -18.51 4.66
CA ALA A 370 -40.58 -17.10 4.32
C ALA A 370 -39.88 -16.90 2.97
N LEU A 371 -38.82 -17.68 2.69
CA LEU A 371 -38.14 -17.67 1.40
C LEU A 371 -39.08 -18.05 0.26
N GLU A 372 -39.86 -19.12 0.41
CA GLU A 372 -40.84 -19.56 -0.60
C GLU A 372 -41.87 -18.47 -0.92
N ARG A 373 -42.33 -17.72 0.09
CA ARG A 373 -43.20 -16.56 -0.11
C ARG A 373 -42.52 -15.42 -0.86
N ILE A 374 -41.20 -15.24 -0.72
CA ILE A 374 -40.44 -14.24 -1.50
C ILE A 374 -40.22 -14.75 -2.93
N GLU A 375 -39.93 -16.04 -3.12
CA GLU A 375 -39.80 -16.68 -4.43
C GLU A 375 -41.07 -16.52 -5.27
N GLU A 376 -42.26 -16.62 -4.65
CA GLU A 376 -43.56 -16.36 -5.29
C GLU A 376 -43.74 -14.91 -5.79
N LEU A 377 -42.99 -13.95 -5.22
CA LEU A 377 -43.03 -12.53 -5.57
C LEU A 377 -41.93 -12.12 -6.55
N TYR A 378 -41.12 -13.06 -7.04
CA TYR A 378 -40.00 -12.75 -7.93
C TYR A 378 -40.45 -11.99 -9.18
N GLY A 379 -39.89 -10.80 -9.38
CA GLY A 379 -40.21 -9.94 -10.53
C GLY A 379 -41.54 -9.17 -10.43
N CYS A 380 -42.24 -9.25 -9.29
CA CYS A 380 -43.49 -8.53 -9.07
C CYS A 380 -43.28 -7.08 -8.58
N PHE A 381 -42.06 -6.68 -8.23
CA PHE A 381 -41.74 -5.39 -7.59
C PHE A 381 -42.58 -5.11 -6.33
N GLU A 382 -42.99 -6.18 -5.64
CA GLU A 382 -43.74 -6.13 -4.38
C GLU A 382 -42.84 -6.50 -3.20
N TYR A 383 -43.15 -5.92 -2.04
CA TYR A 383 -42.46 -6.22 -0.79
C TYR A 383 -43.27 -7.20 0.06
N LEU A 384 -42.58 -8.20 0.60
CA LEU A 384 -43.09 -9.09 1.63
C LEU A 384 -42.84 -8.49 3.01
N ASP A 385 -43.91 -8.25 3.77
CA ASP A 385 -43.77 -7.92 5.19
C ASP A 385 -43.28 -9.16 5.96
N LEU A 386 -42.13 -9.02 6.62
CA LEU A 386 -41.52 -10.06 7.44
C LEU A 386 -41.75 -9.80 8.93
N SER A 387 -41.70 -10.86 9.72
CA SER A 387 -41.80 -10.80 11.17
C SER A 387 -40.61 -11.49 11.84
N PRO A 388 -40.37 -11.26 13.15
CA PRO A 388 -39.32 -11.97 13.88
C PRO A 388 -39.45 -13.50 13.85
N LYS A 389 -40.64 -14.04 13.53
CA LYS A 389 -40.87 -15.48 13.42
C LYS A 389 -40.36 -16.07 12.10
N ASP A 390 -40.14 -15.24 11.10
CA ASP A 390 -39.66 -15.63 9.77
C ASP A 390 -38.14 -15.75 9.72
N VAL A 391 -37.44 -15.19 10.71
CA VAL A 391 -35.98 -15.18 10.83
C VAL A 391 -35.46 -16.42 11.55
N LEU A 392 -34.28 -16.91 11.15
CA LEU A 392 -33.60 -18.00 11.85
C LEU A 392 -33.00 -17.53 13.19
N PRO A 393 -33.13 -18.32 14.28
CA PRO A 393 -32.70 -17.88 15.62
C PRO A 393 -31.22 -17.50 15.78
N ASN A 394 -30.35 -18.07 14.94
CA ASN A 394 -28.90 -17.87 14.98
C ASN A 394 -28.41 -16.91 13.90
N ALA A 395 -29.30 -16.33 13.09
CA ALA A 395 -28.93 -15.44 12.02
C ALA A 395 -28.37 -14.12 12.59
N VAL A 396 -27.20 -13.74 12.12
CA VAL A 396 -26.47 -12.54 12.55
C VAL A 396 -26.19 -11.66 11.34
N LEU A 397 -26.32 -10.36 11.52
CA LEU A 397 -25.99 -9.37 10.52
C LEU A 397 -24.46 -9.25 10.40
N GLU A 398 -23.83 -9.89 9.41
CA GLU A 398 -22.37 -9.82 9.22
C GLU A 398 -21.90 -8.41 8.81
N SER A 399 -22.76 -7.69 8.09
CA SER A 399 -22.54 -6.30 7.73
C SER A 399 -23.87 -5.58 7.51
N VAL A 400 -23.89 -4.27 7.73
CA VAL A 400 -25.00 -3.43 7.26
C VAL A 400 -24.69 -3.02 5.82
N ILE A 401 -25.51 -3.45 4.86
CA ILE A 401 -25.31 -3.09 3.45
C ILE A 401 -26.11 -1.82 3.15
N LEU A 402 -25.47 -0.84 2.53
CA LEU A 402 -26.10 0.34 1.95
C LEU A 402 -25.95 0.28 0.43
N CYS A 403 -27.02 0.46 -0.33
CA CYS A 403 -27.03 0.34 -1.79
C CYS A 403 -27.80 1.50 -2.44
N LEU A 404 -27.34 2.00 -3.60
CA LEU A 404 -28.07 3.00 -4.40
C LEU A 404 -29.24 2.42 -5.21
N HIS A 405 -29.33 1.09 -5.31
CA HIS A 405 -30.30 0.41 -6.18
C HIS A 405 -31.52 -0.08 -5.39
N GLU A 406 -32.68 0.41 -5.82
CA GLU A 406 -33.90 -0.40 -6.07
C GLU A 406 -33.87 -0.88 -7.52
#